data_AF-A0A6V7PNR7-F1
#
_entry.id   AF-A0A6V7PNR7-F1
#
_cell.length_a   1.000
_cell.length_b   1.000
_cell.length_c   1.000
_cell.angle_alpha   90.00
_cell.angle_beta   90.00
_cell.angle_gamma   90.00
#
_symmetry.space_group_name_H-M   'P 1'
#
loop_
_entity.id
_entity.type
_entity.pdbx_description
1 polymer ?
#
loop_
_entity_poly.entity_id
_entity_poly.type
_entity_poly.pdbx_seq_one_letter_code
_entity_poly.pdbx_strand_id
1 'polypeptide(L)'
;MNRTLMERARSMLSNAGLEHELWAEAVSMACYLVNRSPSMAINGKTPEEVWFGTPYDYSNLKIFGCHAYALVPSCQRTKLDPRSKKCIFVGYTKGVKGYRLWDPVAHKIITSCDVHFDESNVLKNV
;
A
#
# COMPACT_ATOMS: atom_id res chain seq x y z
N MET A 1 1.47 -14.65 15.78
CA MET A 1 1.73 -13.79 14.60
C MET A 1 0.61 -13.89 13.55
N ASN A 2 0.28 -15.08 13.04
CA ASN A 2 -0.72 -15.23 11.96
C ASN A 2 -2.10 -14.63 12.28
N ARG A 3 -2.60 -14.83 13.51
CA ARG A 3 -3.85 -14.21 13.99
C ARG A 3 -3.82 -12.68 13.88
N THR A 4 -2.76 -12.06 14.39
CA THR A 4 -2.57 -10.60 14.36
C THR A 4 -2.53 -10.05 12.94
N LEU A 5 -1.84 -10.74 12.03
CA LEU A 5 -1.79 -10.33 10.61
C LEU A 5 -3.17 -10.38 9.97
N MET A 6 -3.93 -11.44 10.21
CA MET A 6 -5.29 -11.58 9.67
C MET A 6 -6.26 -10.54 10.25
N GLU A 7 -6.20 -10.26 11.55
CA GLU A 7 -7.04 -9.23 12.19
C GLU A 7 -6.74 -7.82 11.63
N ARG A 8 -5.46 -7.48 11.44
CA ARG A 8 -5.06 -6.22 10.81
C ARG A 8 -5.52 -6.16 9.35
N ALA A 9 -5.29 -7.21 8.57
CA ALA A 9 -5.70 -7.28 7.17
C ALA A 9 -7.22 -7.10 6.99
N ARG A 10 -8.03 -7.75 7.83
CA ARG A 10 -9.50 -7.57 7.85
C ARG A 10 -9.90 -6.13 8.12
N SER A 11 -9.27 -5.51 9.14
CA SER A 11 -9.54 -4.11 9.49
C SER A 11 -9.19 -3.15 8.36
N MET A 12 -8.05 -3.38 7.69
CA MET A 12 -7.59 -2.58 6.55
C MET A 12 -8.53 -2.69 5.34
N LEU A 13 -8.98 -3.90 4.99
CA LEU A 13 -9.95 -4.12 3.92
C LEU A 13 -11.29 -3.45 4.23
N SER A 14 -11.78 -3.60 5.47
CA SER A 14 -13.03 -2.97 5.91
C SER A 14 -12.95 -1.44 5.82
N ASN A 15 -11.85 -0.85 6.29
CA ASN A 15 -11.64 0.60 6.24
C ASN A 15 -11.57 1.11 4.79
N ALA A 16 -10.82 0.42 3.93
CA ALA A 16 -10.69 0.77 2.52
C ALA A 16 -11.95 0.47 1.70
N GLY A 17 -12.88 -0.33 2.23
CA GLY A 17 -14.05 -0.79 1.49
C GLY A 17 -13.71 -1.72 0.33
N LEU A 18 -12.60 -2.46 0.42
CA LEU A 18 -12.11 -3.35 -0.61
C LEU A 18 -12.65 -4.78 -0.43
N GLU A 19 -12.77 -5.50 -1.54
CA GLU A 19 -13.24 -6.88 -1.55
C GLU A 19 -12.24 -7.86 -0.91
N HIS A 20 -12.76 -8.98 -0.41
CA HIS A 20 -11.96 -10.02 0.24
C HIS A 20 -10.94 -10.68 -0.70
N GLU A 21 -11.10 -10.56 -2.02
CA GLU A 21 -10.14 -11.07 -3.01
C GLU A 21 -8.74 -10.46 -2.83
N LEU A 22 -8.67 -9.24 -2.31
CA LEU A 22 -7.42 -8.52 -2.04
C LEU A 22 -6.78 -8.88 -0.69
N TRP A 23 -7.21 -9.97 -0.04
CA TRP A 23 -6.69 -10.41 1.26
C TRP A 23 -5.17 -10.60 1.27
N ALA A 24 -4.59 -11.12 0.18
CA ALA A 24 -3.16 -11.36 0.09
C ALA A 24 -2.36 -10.05 0.16
N GLU A 25 -2.86 -9.00 -0.50
CA GLU A 25 -2.26 -7.67 -0.46
C GLU A 25 -2.41 -7.03 0.92
N ALA A 26 -3.60 -7.14 1.52
CA ALA A 26 -3.85 -6.63 2.86
C ALA A 26 -2.96 -7.31 3.92
N VAL A 27 -2.77 -8.63 3.83
CA VAL A 27 -1.85 -9.37 4.73
C VAL A 27 -0.40 -8.97 4.51
N SER A 28 0.01 -8.78 3.25
CA SER A 28 1.36 -8.30 2.91
C SER A 28 1.62 -6.91 3.51
N MET A 29 0.68 -5.98 3.34
CA MET A 29 0.75 -4.64 3.93
C MET A 29 0.70 -4.68 5.46
N ALA A 30 -0.13 -5.53 6.06
CA ALA A 30 -0.16 -5.71 7.51
C ALA A 30 1.20 -6.19 8.03
N CYS A 31 1.85 -7.15 7.36
CA CYS A 31 3.19 -7.62 7.71
C CYS A 31 4.22 -6.50 7.58
N TYR A 32 4.17 -5.74 6.48
CA TYR A 32 5.03 -4.58 6.25
C TYR A 32 4.93 -3.55 7.38
N LEU A 33 3.71 -3.22 7.79
CA LEU A 33 3.44 -2.30 8.89
C LEU A 33 3.88 -2.85 10.24
N VAL A 34 3.62 -4.12 10.55
CA VAL A 34 4.04 -4.72 11.84
C VAL A 34 5.55 -4.64 12.03
N ASN A 35 6.33 -4.93 10.97
CA ASN A 35 7.79 -4.88 11.05
C ASN A 35 8.36 -3.46 11.23
N ARG A 36 7.56 -2.44 10.87
CA ARG A 36 7.89 -1.01 10.97
C ARG A 36 7.10 -0.28 12.04
N SER A 37 6.33 -0.99 12.86
CA SER A 37 5.59 -0.40 13.96
C SER A 37 6.46 -0.42 15.22
N PRO A 38 6.50 0.66 16.00
CA PRO A 38 7.17 0.64 17.29
C PRO A 38 6.49 -0.38 18.21
N SER A 39 7.28 -1.11 18.98
CA SER A 39 6.79 -2.12 19.92
C SER A 39 7.36 -1.91 21.31
N MET A 40 6.47 -1.95 22.31
CA MET A 40 6.85 -1.78 23.72
C MET A 40 7.78 -2.90 24.20
N ALA A 41 7.66 -4.12 23.64
CA ALA A 41 8.52 -5.24 23.99
C ALA A 41 10.00 -5.01 23.63
N ILE A 42 10.28 -4.05 22.74
CA ILE A 42 11.63 -3.68 22.29
C ILE A 42 11.90 -2.19 22.56
N ASN A 43 11.38 -1.67 23.67
CA ASN A 43 11.60 -0.30 24.15
C ASN A 43 11.20 0.78 23.13
N GLY A 44 10.10 0.57 22.40
CA GLY A 44 9.59 1.53 21.43
C GLY A 44 10.33 1.55 20.09
N LYS A 45 11.33 0.69 19.88
CA LYS A 45 11.98 0.50 18.58
C LYS A 45 11.10 -0.28 17.62
N THR A 46 11.44 -0.26 16.33
CA THR A 46 10.79 -1.13 15.34
C THR A 46 11.53 -2.47 15.22
N PRO A 47 10.83 -3.59 14.94
CA PRO A 47 11.49 -4.87 14.69
C PRO A 47 12.56 -4.80 13.60
N GLU A 48 12.30 -4.04 12.53
CA GLU A 48 13.24 -3.86 11.42
C GLU A 48 14.49 -3.08 11.83
N GLU A 49 14.34 -2.04 12.65
CA GLU A 49 15.48 -1.30 13.22
C GLU A 49 16.33 -2.18 14.14
N VAL A 50 15.70 -3.03 14.97
CA VAL A 50 16.44 -3.97 15.82
C VAL A 50 17.19 -5.00 14.98
N TRP A 51 16.62 -5.43 13.86
CA TRP A 51 17.21 -6.45 13.00
C TRP A 51 18.36 -5.93 12.13
N PHE A 52 18.20 -4.76 11.52
CA PHE A 52 19.19 -4.19 10.61
C PHE A 52 20.09 -3.12 11.25
N GLY A 53 19.78 -2.69 12.47
CA GLY A 53 20.55 -1.67 13.21
C GLY A 53 20.36 -0.25 12.70
N THR A 54 19.47 -0.02 11.73
CA THR A 54 19.21 1.28 11.12
C THR A 54 17.75 1.70 11.32
N PRO A 55 17.48 2.98 11.65
CA PRO A 55 16.11 3.47 11.78
C PRO A 55 15.41 3.44 10.42
N TYR A 56 14.11 3.15 10.45
CA TYR A 56 13.30 3.08 9.24
C TYR A 56 12.82 4.48 8.80
N ASP A 57 12.92 4.79 7.50
CA ASP A 57 12.40 6.03 6.91
C ASP A 57 10.92 5.89 6.53
N TYR A 58 10.06 6.66 7.20
CA TYR A 58 8.61 6.66 6.98
C TYR A 58 8.15 7.55 5.82
N SER A 59 9.04 8.26 5.13
CA SER A 59 8.68 9.19 4.05
C SER A 59 7.91 8.51 2.90
N ASN A 60 8.13 7.22 2.70
CA ASN A 60 7.46 6.42 1.67
C ASN A 60 6.19 5.70 2.18
N LEU A 61 5.79 5.92 3.43
CA LEU A 61 4.60 5.30 3.98
C LEU A 61 3.35 5.91 3.34
N LYS A 62 2.40 5.05 2.94
CA LYS A 62 1.17 5.41 2.25
C LYS A 62 -0.02 4.67 2.84
N ILE A 63 -1.18 5.33 2.82
CA ILE A 63 -2.41 4.77 3.40
C ILE A 63 -2.99 3.69 2.49
N PHE A 64 -3.11 2.47 2.99
CA PHE A 64 -3.74 1.36 2.27
C PHE A 64 -5.19 1.71 1.88
N GLY A 65 -5.55 1.43 0.63
CA GLY A 65 -6.87 1.72 0.10
C GLY A 65 -7.06 3.14 -0.42
N CYS A 66 -6.07 4.03 -0.33
CA CYS A 66 -6.20 5.38 -0.86
C CYS A 66 -6.24 5.39 -2.40
N HIS A 67 -6.79 6.47 -2.95
CA HIS A 67 -6.76 6.69 -4.38
C HIS A 67 -5.34 7.01 -4.85
N ALA A 68 -4.91 6.34 -5.91
CA ALA A 68 -3.58 6.46 -6.46
C ALA A 68 -3.65 6.65 -7.97
N TYR A 69 -2.89 7.58 -8.51
CA TYR A 69 -2.84 7.89 -9.93
C TYR A 69 -1.48 7.48 -10.48
N ALA A 70 -1.46 6.34 -11.17
CA ALA A 70 -0.25 5.83 -11.81
C ALA A 70 0.03 6.57 -13.11
N LEU A 71 1.27 7.03 -13.33
CA LEU A 71 1.67 7.64 -14.59
C LEU A 71 1.63 6.61 -15.73
N VAL A 72 0.96 6.95 -16.83
CA VAL A 72 0.98 6.14 -18.05
C VAL A 72 2.21 6.54 -18.88
N PRO A 73 3.09 5.58 -19.24
CA PRO A 73 4.27 5.87 -20.05
C PRO A 73 3.92 6.59 -21.36
N SER A 74 4.77 7.51 -21.80
CA SER A 74 4.56 8.28 -23.04
C SER A 74 4.42 7.39 -24.28
N CYS A 75 5.07 6.22 -24.30
CA CYS A 75 4.96 5.26 -25.39
C CYS A 75 3.59 4.57 -25.50
N GLN A 76 2.77 4.62 -24.44
CA GLN A 76 1.45 4.00 -24.37
C GLN A 76 0.30 5.00 -24.50
N ARG A 77 0.62 6.28 -24.78
CA ARG A 77 -0.37 7.36 -24.85
C ARG A 77 -0.09 8.30 -26.01
N THR A 78 -1.15 8.73 -26.69
CA THR A 78 -1.11 9.81 -27.68
C THR A 78 -1.24 11.18 -26.99
N LYS A 79 -1.12 12.27 -27.76
CA LYS A 79 -1.04 13.64 -27.22
C LYS A 79 -2.25 14.05 -26.38
N LEU A 80 -3.43 13.51 -26.66
CA LEU A 80 -4.69 13.83 -25.99
C LEU A 80 -5.15 12.78 -24.97
N ASP A 81 -4.43 11.66 -24.86
CA ASP A 81 -4.79 10.60 -23.94
C ASP A 81 -4.53 10.98 -22.47
N PRO A 82 -5.29 10.43 -21.52
CA PRO A 82 -5.07 10.64 -20.10
C PRO A 82 -3.62 10.30 -19.70
N ARG A 83 -3.00 11.20 -18.93
CA ARG A 83 -1.61 11.00 -18.48
C ARG A 83 -1.49 10.01 -17.33
N SER A 84 -2.57 9.80 -16.59
CA SER A 84 -2.58 8.98 -15.40
C SER A 84 -3.77 8.04 -15.37
N LYS A 85 -3.57 6.90 -14.73
CA LYS A 85 -4.59 5.89 -14.52
C LYS A 85 -4.97 5.86 -13.05
N LYS A 86 -6.27 6.03 -12.76
CA LYS A 86 -6.80 5.94 -11.40
C LYS A 86 -6.80 4.48 -10.95
N CYS A 87 -6.20 4.23 -9.80
CA CYS A 87 -6.05 2.93 -9.15
C CYS A 87 -6.21 3.11 -7.64
N ILE A 88 -6.12 2.00 -6.91
CA ILE A 88 -6.17 1.97 -5.44
C ILE A 88 -4.84 1.44 -4.92
N PHE A 89 -4.24 2.10 -3.94
CA PHE A 89 -3.01 1.62 -3.33
C PHE A 89 -3.26 0.40 -2.46
N VAL A 90 -2.51 -0.69 -2.70
CA VAL A 90 -2.69 -1.94 -1.96
C VAL A 90 -1.40 -2.48 -1.32
N GLY A 91 -0.23 -1.90 -1.61
CA GLY A 91 0.99 -2.25 -0.89
C GLY A 91 2.27 -1.95 -1.66
N TYR A 92 3.37 -2.54 -1.20
CA TYR A 92 4.71 -2.31 -1.73
C TYR A 92 5.24 -3.54 -2.46
N THR A 93 6.03 -3.32 -3.50
CA THR A 93 6.74 -4.41 -4.19
C THR A 93 8.03 -4.74 -3.45
N LYS A 94 8.33 -6.03 -3.27
CA LYS A 94 9.57 -6.48 -2.62
C LYS A 94 10.75 -6.34 -3.58
N GLY A 95 11.88 -5.81 -3.09
CA GLY A 95 13.15 -5.78 -3.81
C GLY A 95 13.30 -4.71 -4.89
N VAL A 96 12.25 -3.96 -5.21
CA VAL A 96 12.29 -2.84 -6.17
C VAL A 96 11.54 -1.64 -5.62
N LYS A 97 11.96 -0.43 -6.01
CA LYS A 97 11.24 0.79 -5.69
C LYS A 97 9.96 0.84 -6.53
N GLY A 98 8.84 0.37 -5.98
CA GLY A 98 7.56 0.35 -6.69
C GLY A 98 6.38 0.10 -5.76
N TYR A 99 5.25 0.69 -6.12
CA TYR A 99 3.98 0.53 -5.43
C TYR A 99 3.10 -0.47 -6.16
N ARG A 100 2.42 -1.33 -5.41
CA ARG A 100 1.38 -2.23 -5.90
C ARG A 100 0.04 -1.50 -5.85
N LEU A 101 -0.61 -1.42 -7.00
CA LEU A 101 -1.88 -0.74 -7.18
C LEU A 101 -2.90 -1.71 -7.74
N TRP A 102 -4.11 -1.65 -7.22
CA TRP A 102 -5.27 -2.35 -7.76
C TRP A 102 -5.97 -1.49 -8.79
N ASP A 103 -6.13 -2.02 -9.99
CA ASP A 103 -6.96 -1.44 -11.03
C ASP A 103 -8.38 -2.05 -10.96
N PRO A 104 -9.39 -1.28 -10.53
CA PRO A 104 -10.75 -1.77 -10.40
C PRO A 104 -11.43 -2.02 -11.75
N VAL A 105 -10.90 -1.49 -12.86
CA VAL A 105 -11.49 -1.68 -14.20
C VAL A 105 -10.97 -2.97 -14.82
N ALA A 106 -9.65 -3.19 -14.77
CA ALA A 106 -9.04 -4.39 -15.34
C ALA A 106 -9.02 -5.59 -14.39
N HIS A 107 -9.41 -5.40 -13.12
CA HIS A 107 -9.28 -6.38 -12.04
C HIS A 107 -7.87 -6.97 -11.95
N LYS A 108 -6.85 -6.11 -12.00
CA LYS A 108 -5.44 -6.52 -12.00
C LYS A 108 -4.60 -5.67 -11.06
N ILE A 109 -3.58 -6.31 -10.51
CA ILE A 109 -2.52 -5.62 -9.76
C ILE A 109 -1.49 -5.11 -10.76
N ILE A 110 -1.24 -3.81 -10.73
CA ILE A 110 -0.16 -3.16 -11.48
C ILE A 110 0.94 -2.71 -10.52
N THR A 111 2.17 -2.65 -11.01
CA THR A 111 3.28 -2.06 -10.26
C THR A 111 3.74 -0.79 -10.96
N SER A 112 3.86 0.31 -10.23
CA SER A 112 4.40 1.57 -10.75
C SER A 112 5.27 2.28 -9.73
N CYS A 113 6.32 2.95 -10.20
CA CYS A 113 7.20 3.79 -9.39
C CYS A 113 6.67 5.22 -9.29
N ASP A 114 6.05 5.70 -10.37
CA ASP A 114 5.56 7.07 -10.52
C ASP A 114 4.06 7.11 -10.26
N VAL A 115 3.73 7.45 -9.02
CA VAL A 115 2.36 7.44 -8.50
C VAL A 115 2.09 8.69 -7.69
N HIS A 116 0.98 9.35 -7.97
CA HIS A 116 0.46 10.44 -7.13
C HIS A 116 -0.64 9.90 -6.23
N PHE A 117 -0.53 10.09 -4.91
CA PHE A 117 -1.47 9.57 -3.93
C PHE A 117 -2.41 10.67 -3.44
N ASP A 118 -3.72 10.41 -3.48
CA ASP A 118 -4.75 11.21 -2.84
C ASP A 118 -5.14 10.51 -1.53
N GLU A 119 -4.49 10.94 -0.45
CA GLU A 119 -4.66 10.40 0.90
C GLU A 119 -5.77 11.12 1.69
N SER A 120 -6.40 12.16 1.11
CA SER A 120 -7.44 12.95 1.78
C SER A 120 -8.80 12.24 1.85
N ASN A 121 -9.06 11.27 0.97
CA ASN A 121 -10.37 10.63 0.79
C ASN A 121 -10.46 9.19 1.32
N VAL A 122 -9.71 8.83 2.37
CA VAL A 122 -9.72 7.45 2.90
C VAL A 122 -10.98 7.14 3.73
N LEU A 123 -11.76 8.17 4.12
CA LEU A 123 -12.96 7.99 4.92
C LEU A 123 -14.16 7.65 4.04
N LYS A 124 -14.65 6.41 4.12
CA LYS A 124 -16.08 6.17 3.90
C LYS A 124 -16.83 6.99 4.94
N ASN A 125 -17.62 7.97 4.48
CA ASN A 125 -18.73 8.48 5.28
C ASN A 125 -19.66 7.28 5.52
N VAL A 126 -19.60 6.74 6.74
CA VAL A 126 -20.58 5.79 7.26
C VAL A 126 -21.89 6.51 7.46
#